data_AF-A0A6I3XUN8-F1
#
_entry.id   AF-A0A6I3XUN8-F1
#
_cell.length_a   1.000
_cell.length_b   1.000
_cell.length_c   1.000
_cell.angle_alpha   90.00
_cell.angle_beta   90.00
_cell.angle_gamma   90.00
#
_symmetry.space_group_name_H-M   'P 1'
#
loop_
_entity.id
_entity.type
_entity.pdbx_description
1 polymer ?
#
loop_
_entity_poly.entity_id
_entity_poly.type
_entity_poly.pdbx_seq_one_letter_code
_entity_poly.pdbx_strand_id
1 'polypeptide(L)'
;MGKQDYLDALARAMAGLPPETAAKTLAYYEQRFVDGINAGRTETDVAAELDDPRKIAMTLRANVHLQSFEQRKTPASFGRMLVSFAGLAVFNLFMVVPAAVFAALLLTVYVCSFSFYVSGIAVAASGLAGANEMILAGPLHHLVDNEDNHHDGEARGERLQTRVSIGDRGIEVSQQRSPGLQQELDDESSRSGRLLDNAEAMADGSVRISVDPEGASRATQTVIGFGLVLGGIALFLLSLVVTRYTAIGLRRYVQMNQSLMRGR
;
A
#
# COMPACT_ATOMS: atom_id res chain seq x y z
N MET A 1 -58.26 9.96 53.27
CA MET A 1 -58.93 10.14 51.96
C MET A 1 -59.97 9.05 51.85
N GLY A 2 -61.18 9.35 51.35
CA GLY A 2 -62.18 8.33 51.07
C GLY A 2 -61.89 7.57 49.77
N LYS A 3 -62.66 6.52 49.48
CA LYS A 3 -62.52 5.72 48.23
C LYS A 3 -62.57 6.61 46.99
N GLN A 4 -63.57 7.48 46.91
CA GLN A 4 -63.81 8.34 45.73
C GLN A 4 -62.66 9.32 45.51
N ASP A 5 -62.15 9.94 46.58
CA ASP A 5 -61.01 10.87 46.50
C ASP A 5 -59.75 10.21 45.95
N TYR A 6 -59.48 8.96 46.37
CA TYR A 6 -58.31 8.20 45.92
C TYR A 6 -58.43 7.83 44.43
N LEU A 7 -59.59 7.31 44.01
CA LEU A 7 -59.83 6.93 42.62
C LEU A 7 -59.80 8.15 41.68
N ASP A 8 -60.34 9.29 42.10
CA ASP A 8 -60.27 10.54 41.34
C ASP A 8 -58.85 11.10 41.24
N ALA A 9 -58.04 10.96 42.30
CA ALA A 9 -56.64 11.35 42.27
C ALA A 9 -55.82 10.43 41.35
N LEU A 10 -56.11 9.12 41.36
CA LEU A 10 -55.47 8.13 40.48
C LEU A 10 -55.85 8.34 39.01
N ALA A 11 -57.13 8.57 38.71
CA ALA A 11 -57.60 8.89 37.37
C ALA A 11 -56.92 10.15 36.81
N ARG A 12 -56.83 11.22 37.62
CA ARG A 12 -56.12 12.45 37.26
C ARG A 12 -54.62 12.22 37.06
N ALA A 13 -53.98 11.44 37.93
CA ALA A 13 -52.55 11.14 37.80
C ALA A 13 -52.23 10.31 36.54
N MET A 14 -53.16 9.45 36.10
CA MET A 14 -53.02 8.63 34.89
C MET A 14 -53.43 9.35 33.59
N ALA A 15 -53.78 10.64 33.64
CA ALA A 15 -54.15 11.41 32.45
C ALA A 15 -53.03 11.40 31.39
N GLY A 16 -53.34 10.87 30.20
CA GLY A 16 -52.40 10.72 29.08
C GLY A 16 -51.70 9.37 28.99
N LEU A 17 -52.10 8.37 29.79
CA LEU A 17 -51.76 6.96 29.56
C LEU A 17 -52.75 6.30 28.57
N PRO A 18 -52.41 5.14 27.98
CA PRO A 18 -53.33 4.37 27.14
C PRO A 18 -54.65 4.09 27.89
N PRO A 19 -55.82 4.30 27.24
CA PRO A 19 -57.11 4.24 27.91
C PRO A 19 -57.43 2.85 28.48
N GLU A 20 -56.99 1.78 27.81
CA GLU A 20 -57.18 0.42 28.31
C GLU A 20 -56.41 0.14 29.60
N THR A 21 -55.15 0.58 29.68
CA THR A 21 -54.32 0.37 30.88
C THR A 21 -54.88 1.16 32.05
N ALA A 22 -55.29 2.42 31.82
CA ALA A 22 -55.88 3.26 32.86
C ALA A 22 -57.19 2.66 33.41
N ALA A 23 -58.09 2.18 32.53
CA ALA A 23 -59.35 1.56 32.94
C ALA A 23 -59.12 0.28 33.75
N LYS A 24 -58.19 -0.59 33.32
CA LYS A 24 -57.85 -1.83 34.02
C LYS A 24 -57.25 -1.56 35.40
N THR A 25 -56.36 -0.57 35.52
CA THR A 25 -55.76 -0.19 36.79
C THR A 25 -56.81 0.41 37.74
N LEU A 26 -57.72 1.26 37.25
CA LEU A 26 -58.76 1.85 38.07
C LEU A 26 -59.74 0.79 38.61
N ALA A 27 -60.16 -0.16 37.77
CA ALA A 27 -61.02 -1.28 38.17
C ALA A 27 -60.37 -2.16 39.25
N TYR A 28 -59.06 -2.42 39.14
CA TYR A 28 -58.31 -3.20 40.14
C TYR A 28 -58.33 -2.53 41.53
N TYR A 29 -58.03 -1.23 41.59
CA TYR A 29 -58.04 -0.51 42.85
C TYR A 29 -59.46 -0.32 43.41
N GLU A 30 -60.44 -0.10 42.55
CA GLU A 30 -61.85 -0.08 42.96
C GLU A 30 -62.25 -1.38 43.66
N GLN A 31 -61.88 -2.53 43.06
CA GLN A 31 -62.18 -3.83 43.64
C GLN A 31 -61.45 -4.03 44.98
N ARG A 32 -60.20 -3.57 45.12
CA ARG A 32 -59.45 -3.59 46.38
C ARG A 32 -60.14 -2.82 47.51
N PHE A 33 -60.75 -1.67 47.19
CA PHE A 33 -61.55 -0.92 48.16
C PHE A 33 -62.83 -1.68 48.55
N VAL A 34 -63.53 -2.28 47.58
CA VAL A 34 -64.74 -3.09 47.85
C VAL A 34 -64.41 -4.28 48.76
N ASP A 35 -63.32 -4.98 48.49
CA ASP A 35 -62.87 -6.12 49.30
C ASP A 35 -62.49 -5.70 50.72
N GLY A 36 -61.83 -4.55 50.88
CA GLY A 36 -61.46 -4.00 52.19
C GLY A 36 -62.68 -3.63 53.04
N ILE A 37 -63.70 -3.03 52.42
CA ILE A 37 -64.97 -2.70 53.10
C ILE A 37 -65.71 -3.99 53.48
N ASN A 38 -65.78 -4.98 52.59
CA ASN A 38 -66.40 -6.28 52.85
C ASN A 38 -65.69 -7.04 54.00
N ALA A 39 -64.39 -6.83 54.18
CA ALA A 39 -63.61 -7.36 55.29
C ALA A 39 -63.78 -6.57 56.61
N GLY A 40 -64.68 -5.58 56.66
CA GLY A 40 -64.97 -4.78 57.85
C GLY A 40 -63.95 -3.66 58.12
N ARG A 41 -63.07 -3.32 57.16
CA ARG A 41 -62.11 -2.22 57.29
C ARG A 41 -62.74 -0.91 56.82
N THR A 42 -62.31 0.21 57.40
CA THR A 42 -62.78 1.53 56.94
C THR A 42 -62.10 1.93 55.63
N GLU A 43 -62.77 2.74 54.80
CA GLU A 43 -62.18 3.23 53.54
C GLU A 43 -60.85 3.95 53.76
N THR A 44 -60.74 4.68 54.87
CA THR A 44 -59.53 5.39 55.29
C THR A 44 -58.36 4.46 55.59
N ASP A 45 -58.62 3.31 56.21
CA ASP A 45 -57.56 2.32 56.52
C ASP A 45 -57.05 1.64 55.25
N VAL A 46 -57.94 1.37 54.29
CA VAL A 46 -57.57 0.80 53.00
C VAL A 46 -56.75 1.81 52.19
N ALA A 47 -57.16 3.08 52.18
CA ALA A 47 -56.43 4.16 51.53
C ALA A 47 -55.04 4.40 52.13
N ALA A 48 -54.86 4.20 53.44
CA ALA A 48 -53.57 4.37 54.12
C ALA A 48 -52.56 3.24 53.80
N GLU A 49 -53.05 2.06 53.44
CA GLU A 49 -52.20 0.93 53.02
C GLU A 49 -51.80 1.00 51.53
N LEU A 50 -52.53 1.81 50.75
CA LEU A 50 -52.30 2.01 49.32
C LEU A 50 -51.17 3.02 49.07
N ASP A 51 -50.38 2.77 48.04
CA ASP A 51 -49.35 3.71 47.56
C ASP A 51 -49.95 5.02 47.01
N ASP A 52 -49.14 6.07 46.96
CA ASP A 52 -49.52 7.36 46.38
C ASP A 52 -49.95 7.20 44.90
N PRO A 53 -51.16 7.65 44.53
CA PRO A 53 -51.67 7.60 43.16
C PRO A 53 -50.70 8.15 42.10
N ARG A 54 -49.90 9.16 42.46
CA ARG A 54 -48.91 9.77 41.56
C ARG A 54 -47.75 8.84 41.25
N LYS A 55 -47.30 8.05 42.24
CA LYS A 55 -46.22 7.07 42.05
C LYS A 55 -46.68 5.95 41.14
N ILE A 56 -47.91 5.45 41.34
CA ILE A 56 -48.50 4.41 40.50
C ILE A 56 -48.55 4.87 39.04
N ALA A 57 -49.06 6.07 38.77
CA ALA A 57 -49.11 6.61 37.41
C ALA A 57 -47.71 6.79 36.77
N MET A 58 -46.71 7.21 37.57
CA MET A 58 -45.33 7.37 37.10
C MET A 58 -44.70 6.03 36.70
N THR A 59 -44.87 4.99 37.53
CA THR A 59 -44.35 3.63 37.22
C THR A 59 -45.03 3.04 35.99
N LEU A 60 -46.33 3.30 35.81
CA LEU A 60 -47.09 2.81 34.66
C LEU A 60 -46.63 3.49 33.36
N ARG A 61 -46.36 4.82 33.41
CA ARG A 61 -45.75 5.55 32.29
C ARG A 61 -44.39 5.01 31.89
N ALA A 62 -43.53 4.72 32.87
CA ALA A 62 -42.20 4.17 32.61
C ALA A 62 -42.28 2.81 31.88
N ASN A 63 -43.18 1.93 32.30
CA ASN A 63 -43.38 0.62 31.68
C ASN A 63 -43.92 0.69 30.25
N VAL A 64 -44.92 1.55 30.00
CA VAL A 64 -45.47 1.75 28.65
C VAL A 64 -44.41 2.30 27.69
N HIS A 65 -43.58 3.22 28.17
CA HIS A 65 -42.50 3.77 27.35
C HIS A 65 -41.46 2.69 27.01
N LEU A 66 -41.05 1.87 27.99
CA LEU A 66 -40.07 0.81 27.78
C LEU A 66 -40.53 -0.24 26.75
N GLN A 67 -41.79 -0.69 26.84
CA GLN A 67 -42.36 -1.65 25.87
C GLN A 67 -42.39 -1.10 24.44
N SER A 68 -42.66 0.20 24.27
CA SER A 68 -42.66 0.83 22.94
C SER A 68 -41.26 0.89 22.31
N PHE A 69 -40.21 0.96 23.14
CA PHE A 69 -38.81 0.91 22.67
C PHE A 69 -38.36 -0.51 22.31
N GLU A 70 -38.83 -1.54 23.03
CA GLU A 70 -38.52 -2.93 22.70
C GLU A 70 -39.19 -3.39 21.41
N GLN A 71 -40.46 -3.04 21.17
CA GLN A 71 -41.17 -3.42 19.95
C GLN A 71 -40.54 -2.82 18.66
N ARG A 72 -39.82 -1.69 18.76
CA ARG A 72 -39.09 -1.11 17.62
C ARG A 72 -37.75 -1.79 17.32
N LYS A 73 -37.28 -2.70 18.19
CA LYS A 73 -36.09 -3.53 17.93
C LYS A 73 -36.50 -4.91 17.44
N THR A 74 -37.08 -5.00 16.24
CA THR A 74 -37.26 -6.31 15.57
C THR A 74 -35.93 -6.77 14.96
N PRO A 75 -35.24 -7.81 15.50
CA PRO A 75 -33.94 -8.29 14.99
C PRO A 75 -34.03 -8.89 13.57
N ALA A 76 -35.23 -9.23 13.10
CA ALA A 76 -35.48 -9.63 11.72
C ALA A 76 -35.15 -8.54 10.68
N SER A 77 -35.12 -7.26 11.07
CA SER A 77 -34.69 -6.16 10.20
C SER A 77 -33.17 -6.11 10.00
N PHE A 78 -32.39 -6.62 10.96
CA PHE A 78 -30.93 -6.51 10.93
C PHE A 78 -30.32 -7.46 9.89
N GLY A 79 -30.79 -8.71 9.81
CA GLY A 79 -30.35 -9.66 8.78
C GLY A 79 -30.73 -9.19 7.37
N ARG A 80 -31.93 -8.63 7.20
CA ARG A 80 -32.39 -8.07 5.92
C ARG A 80 -31.59 -6.82 5.53
N MET A 81 -31.25 -5.97 6.50
CA MET A 81 -30.38 -4.82 6.30
C MET A 81 -28.97 -5.27 5.88
N LEU A 82 -28.41 -6.29 6.53
CA LEU A 82 -27.08 -6.81 6.22
C LEU A 82 -27.01 -7.42 4.81
N VAL A 83 -28.04 -8.17 4.39
CA VAL A 83 -28.15 -8.71 3.02
C VAL A 83 -28.27 -7.59 1.99
N SER A 84 -29.07 -6.56 2.25
CA SER A 84 -29.17 -5.39 1.36
C SER A 84 -27.84 -4.63 1.28
N PHE A 85 -27.12 -4.51 2.40
CA PHE A 85 -25.80 -3.87 2.44
C PHE A 85 -24.76 -4.67 1.65
N ALA A 86 -24.76 -6.00 1.82
CA ALA A 86 -23.89 -6.90 1.06
C ALA A 86 -24.22 -6.85 -0.44
N GLY A 87 -25.50 -6.84 -0.82
CA GLY A 87 -25.93 -6.71 -2.21
C GLY A 87 -25.51 -5.38 -2.83
N LEU A 88 -25.65 -4.27 -2.11
CA LEU A 88 -25.18 -2.96 -2.54
C LEU A 88 -23.64 -2.92 -2.69
N ALA A 89 -22.92 -3.56 -1.76
CA ALA A 89 -21.47 -3.66 -1.82
C ALA A 89 -20.99 -4.46 -3.04
N VAL A 90 -21.61 -5.61 -3.32
CA VAL A 90 -21.30 -6.43 -4.50
C VAL A 90 -21.64 -5.68 -5.79
N PHE A 91 -22.77 -4.98 -5.83
CA PHE A 91 -23.15 -4.15 -6.97
C PHE A 91 -22.15 -3.01 -7.21
N ASN A 92 -21.71 -2.35 -6.14
CA ASN A 92 -20.68 -1.31 -6.22
C ASN A 92 -19.33 -1.88 -6.69
N LEU A 93 -18.95 -3.07 -6.21
CA LEU A 93 -17.73 -3.76 -6.62
C LEU A 93 -17.69 -4.01 -8.13
N PHE A 94 -18.83 -4.34 -8.75
CA PHE A 94 -18.93 -4.52 -10.19
C PHE A 94 -18.56 -3.27 -10.99
N MET A 95 -18.75 -2.08 -10.41
CA MET A 95 -18.37 -0.80 -11.02
C MET A 95 -16.92 -0.42 -10.70
N VAL A 96 -16.44 -0.72 -9.49
CA VAL A 96 -15.08 -0.39 -9.03
C VAL A 96 -14.03 -1.32 -9.63
N VAL A 97 -14.31 -2.61 -9.78
CA VAL A 97 -13.33 -3.61 -10.26
C VAL A 97 -12.78 -3.26 -11.65
N PRO A 98 -13.62 -2.97 -12.68
CA PRO A 98 -13.10 -2.57 -13.99
C PRO A 98 -12.27 -1.28 -13.93
N ALA A 99 -12.67 -0.31 -13.10
CA ALA A 99 -11.93 0.93 -12.91
C ALA A 99 -10.56 0.68 -12.25
N ALA A 100 -10.51 -0.19 -11.25
CA ALA A 100 -9.27 -0.58 -10.58
C ALA A 100 -8.33 -1.35 -11.52
N VAL A 101 -8.85 -2.28 -12.32
CA VAL A 101 -8.08 -3.00 -13.35
C VAL A 101 -7.50 -2.01 -14.36
N PHE A 102 -8.31 -1.07 -14.87
CA PHE A 102 -7.83 -0.05 -15.79
C PHE A 102 -6.74 0.84 -15.17
N ALA A 103 -6.91 1.26 -13.91
CA ALA A 103 -5.91 2.03 -13.17
C ALA A 103 -4.60 1.24 -12.99
N ALA A 104 -4.68 -0.05 -12.67
CA ALA A 104 -3.51 -0.92 -12.54
C ALA A 104 -2.78 -1.13 -13.87
N LEU A 105 -3.51 -1.28 -14.98
CA LEU A 105 -2.92 -1.35 -16.32
C LEU A 105 -2.20 -0.05 -16.68
N LEU A 106 -2.82 1.11 -16.43
CA LEU A 106 -2.18 2.41 -16.63
C LEU A 106 -0.89 2.54 -15.81
N LEU A 107 -0.95 2.17 -14.52
CA LEU A 107 0.23 2.19 -13.65
C LEU A 107 1.35 1.30 -14.18
N THR A 108 1.02 0.11 -14.67
CA THR A 108 2.01 -0.82 -15.26
C THR A 108 2.68 -0.20 -16.48
N VAL A 109 1.92 0.46 -17.36
CA VAL A 109 2.48 1.17 -18.53
C VAL A 109 3.38 2.32 -18.09
N TYR A 110 3.00 3.07 -17.05
CA TYR A 110 3.85 4.13 -16.50
C TYR A 110 5.17 3.60 -15.95
N VAL A 111 5.12 2.53 -15.15
CA VAL A 111 6.32 1.90 -14.60
C VAL A 111 7.21 1.37 -15.73
N CYS A 112 6.63 0.69 -16.72
CA CYS A 112 7.35 0.15 -17.86
C CYS A 112 8.03 1.25 -18.69
N SER A 113 7.29 2.33 -18.99
CA SER A 113 7.82 3.52 -19.67
C SER A 113 8.97 4.16 -18.89
N PHE A 114 8.84 4.28 -17.57
CA PHE A 114 9.90 4.81 -16.71
C PHE A 114 11.13 3.90 -16.68
N SER A 115 10.94 2.58 -16.58
CA SER A 115 12.04 1.61 -16.65
C SER A 115 12.77 1.69 -17.99
N PHE A 116 12.07 1.79 -19.11
CA PHE A 116 12.69 1.99 -20.42
C PHE A 116 13.43 3.31 -20.54
N TYR A 117 12.89 4.38 -19.96
CA TYR A 117 13.55 5.68 -19.92
C TYR A 117 14.88 5.63 -19.15
N VAL A 118 14.86 5.08 -17.92
CA VAL A 118 16.07 4.94 -17.09
C VAL A 118 17.09 3.99 -17.73
N SER A 119 16.63 2.84 -18.24
CA SER A 119 17.49 1.88 -18.94
C SER A 119 18.10 2.48 -20.20
N GLY A 120 17.32 3.21 -21.00
CA GLY A 120 17.80 3.93 -22.18
C GLY A 120 18.88 4.95 -21.84
N ILE A 121 18.71 5.72 -20.75
CA ILE A 121 19.73 6.67 -20.28
C ILE A 121 21.00 5.92 -19.88
N ALA A 122 20.90 4.83 -19.13
CA ALA A 122 22.06 4.05 -18.71
C ALA A 122 22.84 3.47 -19.90
N VAL A 123 22.13 2.91 -20.89
CA VAL A 123 22.74 2.38 -22.11
C VAL A 123 23.36 3.49 -22.96
N ALA A 124 22.68 4.62 -23.13
CA ALA A 124 23.19 5.77 -23.87
C ALA A 124 24.44 6.37 -23.19
N ALA A 125 24.42 6.50 -21.86
CA ALA A 125 25.55 6.99 -21.08
C ALA A 125 26.75 6.05 -21.15
N SER A 126 26.56 4.74 -21.05
CA SER A 126 27.62 3.74 -21.20
C SER A 126 28.24 3.79 -22.61
N GLY A 127 27.42 3.86 -23.66
CA GLY A 127 27.90 3.99 -25.03
C GLY A 127 28.67 5.30 -25.29
N LEU A 128 28.27 6.41 -24.66
CA LEU A 128 28.91 7.72 -24.82
C LEU A 128 30.20 7.85 -23.98
N ALA A 129 30.21 7.30 -22.77
CA ALA A 129 31.34 7.36 -21.86
C ALA A 129 32.48 6.41 -22.27
N GLY A 130 32.20 5.38 -23.09
CA GLY A 130 33.17 4.33 -23.41
C GLY A 130 33.59 3.52 -22.17
N ALA A 131 32.85 3.65 -21.07
CA ALA A 131 33.12 3.05 -19.78
C ALA A 131 32.59 1.60 -19.73
N ASN A 132 33.02 0.76 -20.67
CA ASN A 132 32.89 -0.70 -20.56
C ASN A 132 33.97 -1.30 -19.66
N GLU A 133 34.76 -0.46 -18.98
CA GLU A 133 35.81 -0.85 -18.07
C GLU A 133 35.32 -0.63 -16.63
N MET A 134 35.05 -1.73 -15.91
CA MET A 134 34.94 -1.68 -14.45
C MET A 134 36.35 -1.81 -13.88
N ILE A 135 36.89 -0.70 -13.36
CA ILE A 135 38.15 -0.71 -12.62
C ILE A 135 37.83 -1.20 -11.21
N LEU A 136 38.02 -2.50 -10.98
CA LEU A 136 37.92 -3.09 -9.66
C LEU A 136 39.30 -3.03 -9.00
N ALA A 137 39.59 -1.91 -8.33
CA ALA A 137 40.79 -1.78 -7.51
C ALA A 137 40.63 -2.64 -6.24
N GLY A 138 41.05 -3.90 -6.32
CA GLY A 138 41.10 -4.83 -5.19
C GLY A 138 42.46 -5.52 -5.14
N PRO A 139 43.02 -5.81 -3.95
CA PRO A 139 44.26 -6.54 -3.80
C PRO A 139 44.02 -8.03 -4.09
N LEU A 140 43.93 -8.40 -5.37
CA LEU A 140 43.80 -9.79 -5.77
C LEU A 140 45.21 -10.36 -5.99
N HIS A 141 45.72 -11.01 -4.95
CA HIS A 141 46.93 -11.82 -5.04
C HIS A 141 46.70 -13.01 -5.98
N HIS A 142 47.59 -13.19 -6.96
CA HIS A 142 47.72 -14.44 -7.69
C HIS A 142 48.70 -15.34 -6.92
N LEU A 143 48.19 -16.43 -6.34
CA LEU A 143 49.01 -17.58 -5.97
C LEU A 143 49.01 -18.50 -7.19
N VAL A 144 49.97 -18.30 -8.09
CA VAL A 144 50.40 -19.36 -9.01
C VAL A 144 51.83 -19.67 -8.60
N ASP A 145 51.93 -20.55 -7.62
CA ASP A 145 53.16 -21.26 -7.31
C ASP A 145 53.43 -22.16 -8.51
N ASN A 146 54.30 -21.73 -9.42
CA ASN A 146 54.84 -22.59 -10.45
C ASN A 146 56.13 -23.15 -9.86
N GLU A 147 55.99 -24.16 -9.00
CA GLU A 147 57.10 -25.02 -8.61
C GLU A 147 57.71 -25.64 -9.88
N ASP A 148 59.03 -25.75 -9.86
CA ASP A 148 59.90 -26.42 -10.84
C ASP A 148 60.33 -25.63 -12.08
N ASN A 149 61.31 -24.73 -11.88
CA ASN A 149 62.59 -24.88 -12.60
C ASN A 149 63.73 -24.10 -11.93
N HIS A 150 64.74 -24.83 -11.45
CA HIS A 150 66.06 -24.26 -11.17
C HIS A 150 66.68 -23.72 -12.46
N HIS A 151 66.98 -22.42 -12.56
CA HIS A 151 68.13 -21.91 -13.30
C HIS A 151 68.49 -20.50 -12.82
N ASP A 152 69.74 -20.32 -12.40
CA ASP A 152 70.36 -19.04 -12.08
C ASP A 152 70.31 -18.12 -13.30
N GLY A 153 69.58 -17.00 -13.19
CA GLY A 153 69.48 -15.98 -14.23
C GLY A 153 68.63 -14.82 -13.74
N GLU A 154 69.21 -13.63 -13.79
CA GLU A 154 68.62 -12.36 -13.35
C GLU A 154 67.13 -12.24 -13.71
N ALA A 155 66.28 -12.18 -12.69
CA ALA A 155 64.83 -12.01 -12.84
C ALA A 155 64.50 -10.62 -13.44
N ARG A 156 64.50 -10.54 -14.77
CA ARG A 156 63.74 -9.52 -15.51
C ARG A 156 62.27 -9.78 -15.27
N GLY A 157 61.71 -9.11 -14.26
CA GLY A 157 60.26 -9.06 -14.06
C GLY A 157 59.60 -8.37 -15.24
N GLU A 158 59.28 -9.12 -16.30
CA GLU A 158 58.45 -8.62 -17.39
C GLU A 158 57.07 -8.31 -16.81
N ARG A 159 56.73 -7.01 -16.75
CA ARG A 159 55.40 -6.54 -16.34
C ARG A 159 54.39 -6.98 -17.41
N LEU A 160 53.84 -8.18 -17.24
CA LEU A 160 52.87 -8.80 -18.11
C LEU A 160 51.46 -8.47 -17.62
N GLN A 161 50.67 -7.75 -18.43
CA GLN A 161 49.26 -7.50 -18.16
C GLN A 161 48.44 -8.69 -18.65
N THR A 162 47.74 -9.37 -17.74
CA THR A 162 46.82 -10.46 -18.09
C THR A 162 45.48 -9.87 -18.54
N ARG A 163 45.20 -9.96 -19.84
CA ARG A 163 43.90 -9.61 -20.45
C ARG A 163 43.07 -10.88 -20.59
N VAL A 164 41.93 -10.93 -19.90
CA VAL A 164 40.95 -12.01 -20.01
C VAL A 164 39.78 -11.52 -20.88
N SER A 165 39.56 -12.16 -22.02
CA SER A 165 38.40 -11.91 -22.89
C SER A 165 37.47 -13.13 -22.86
N ILE A 166 36.16 -12.88 -22.82
CA ILE A 166 35.13 -13.92 -22.86
C ILE A 166 34.34 -13.71 -24.14
N GLY A 167 34.37 -14.69 -25.05
CA GLY A 167 33.62 -14.67 -26.29
C GLY A 167 32.94 -16.00 -26.60
N ASP A 168 32.27 -16.09 -27.75
CA ASP A 168 31.52 -17.28 -28.20
C ASP A 168 32.37 -18.57 -28.31
N ARG A 169 33.70 -18.42 -28.37
CA ARG A 169 34.67 -19.53 -28.45
C ARG A 169 35.25 -19.96 -27.09
N GLY A 170 34.84 -19.32 -25.99
CA GLY A 170 35.33 -19.59 -24.65
C GLY A 170 36.07 -18.41 -24.03
N ILE A 171 36.82 -18.68 -22.96
CA ILE A 171 37.60 -17.69 -22.22
C ILE A 171 39.04 -17.70 -22.78
N GLU A 172 39.47 -16.58 -23.37
CA GLU A 172 40.83 -16.40 -23.88
C GLU A 172 41.63 -15.52 -22.91
N VAL A 173 42.70 -16.08 -22.34
CA VAL A 173 43.61 -15.38 -21.44
C VAL A 173 44.88 -15.06 -22.21
N SER A 174 45.15 -13.77 -22.44
CA SER A 174 46.34 -13.30 -23.15
C SER A 174 47.19 -12.43 -22.22
N GLN A 175 48.49 -12.71 -22.12
CA GLN A 175 49.44 -11.85 -21.42
C GLN A 175 50.13 -10.94 -22.45
N GLN A 176 49.95 -9.63 -22.31
CA GLN A 176 50.61 -8.63 -23.15
C GLN A 176 51.57 -7.78 -22.32
N ARG A 177 52.66 -7.34 -22.94
CA ARG A 177 53.66 -6.46 -22.31
C ARG A 177 53.09 -5.04 -22.18
N SER A 178 53.09 -4.49 -20.97
CA SER A 178 52.55 -3.14 -20.72
C SER A 178 53.27 -2.06 -21.56
N PRO A 179 52.54 -1.10 -22.17
CA PRO A 179 53.14 -0.06 -23.02
C PRO A 179 54.10 0.91 -22.31
N GLY A 180 54.11 0.95 -20.97
CA GLY A 180 55.05 1.77 -20.19
C GLY A 180 56.52 1.32 -20.28
N LEU A 181 56.78 0.09 -20.74
CA LEU A 181 58.14 -0.47 -20.84
C LEU A 181 59.00 0.20 -21.92
N GLN A 182 58.41 0.89 -22.90
CA GLN A 182 59.20 1.58 -23.93
C GLN A 182 59.78 2.91 -23.42
N GLN A 183 59.14 3.53 -22.43
CA GLN A 183 59.51 4.86 -21.94
C GLN A 183 60.49 4.80 -20.76
N GLU A 184 60.50 3.69 -19.99
CA GLU A 184 61.51 3.41 -18.95
C GLU A 184 62.88 2.94 -19.50
N LEU A 185 62.95 2.53 -20.78
CA LEU A 185 64.20 2.07 -21.40
C LEU A 185 65.12 3.23 -21.83
N ASP A 186 64.60 4.45 -21.93
CA ASP A 186 65.36 5.63 -22.38
C ASP A 186 66.01 6.43 -21.22
N ASP A 187 65.65 6.17 -19.96
CA ASP A 187 66.17 6.91 -18.80
C ASP A 187 67.13 6.06 -17.95
N GLU A 188 68.33 5.83 -18.49
CA GLU A 188 69.38 5.05 -17.84
C GLU A 188 70.18 5.90 -16.84
N SER A 189 69.65 6.17 -15.64
CA SER A 189 70.51 6.55 -14.51
C SER A 189 69.91 6.20 -13.14
N SER A 190 70.76 5.68 -12.25
CA SER A 190 70.53 5.49 -10.80
C SER A 190 69.83 4.21 -10.35
N ARG A 191 70.65 3.17 -10.07
CA ARG A 191 70.26 1.84 -9.57
C ARG A 191 69.63 1.81 -8.16
N SER A 192 69.59 2.92 -7.41
CA SER A 192 69.11 2.92 -6.01
C SER A 192 67.63 3.29 -5.83
N GLY A 193 66.95 3.86 -6.84
CA GLY A 193 65.50 4.13 -6.80
C GLY A 193 64.63 2.93 -7.22
N ARG A 194 65.22 1.97 -7.94
CA ARG A 194 64.54 0.86 -8.60
C ARG A 194 63.84 -0.12 -7.66
N LEU A 195 64.23 -0.19 -6.39
CA LEU A 195 63.61 -1.11 -5.43
C LEU A 195 62.32 -0.54 -4.82
N LEU A 196 62.21 0.79 -4.70
CA LEU A 196 61.01 1.47 -4.21
C LEU A 196 59.97 1.59 -5.33
N ASP A 197 60.40 1.96 -6.54
CA ASP A 197 59.53 2.03 -7.73
C ASP A 197 58.95 0.66 -8.13
N ASN A 198 59.72 -0.42 -7.97
CA ASN A 198 59.19 -1.75 -8.24
C ASN A 198 58.17 -2.19 -7.18
N ALA A 199 58.29 -1.76 -5.92
CA ALA A 199 57.27 -2.03 -4.91
C ALA A 199 55.98 -1.23 -5.17
N GLU A 200 56.10 0.01 -5.65
CA GLU A 200 54.97 0.88 -6.01
C GLU A 200 54.26 0.38 -7.28
N ALA A 201 55.01 -0.04 -8.31
CA ALA A 201 54.45 -0.64 -9.52
C ALA A 201 53.81 -2.02 -9.29
N MET A 202 54.28 -2.78 -8.29
CA MET A 202 53.65 -4.05 -7.87
C MET A 202 52.38 -3.83 -7.06
N ALA A 203 52.22 -2.65 -6.43
CA ALA A 203 51.00 -2.27 -5.71
C ALA A 203 49.89 -1.76 -6.66
N ASP A 204 50.24 -1.21 -7.83
CA ASP A 204 49.31 -0.71 -8.85
C ASP A 204 48.86 -1.78 -9.86
N GLY A 205 48.83 -3.05 -9.43
CA GLY A 205 48.30 -4.18 -10.20
C GLY A 205 46.79 -4.08 -10.40
N SER A 206 46.32 -3.07 -11.14
CA SER A 206 44.91 -2.86 -11.44
C SER A 206 44.44 -3.89 -12.48
N VAL A 207 43.63 -4.85 -12.04
CA VAL A 207 42.96 -5.79 -12.94
C VAL A 207 41.88 -5.03 -13.70
N ARG A 208 42.07 -4.88 -15.03
CA ARG A 208 41.08 -4.25 -15.92
C ARG A 208 40.20 -5.31 -16.54
N ILE A 209 38.93 -5.35 -16.14
CA ILE A 209 37.92 -6.21 -16.77
C ILE A 209 37.15 -5.34 -17.77
N SER A 210 37.45 -5.52 -19.05
CA SER A 210 36.67 -4.95 -20.15
C SER A 210 35.62 -5.96 -20.57
N VAL A 211 34.34 -5.64 -20.37
CA VAL A 211 33.24 -6.43 -20.95
C VAL A 211 32.89 -5.78 -22.28
N ASP A 212 33.42 -6.32 -23.37
CA ASP A 212 33.00 -5.92 -24.71
C ASP A 212 31.85 -6.84 -25.13
N PRO A 213 30.60 -6.38 -25.15
CA PRO A 213 29.51 -7.18 -25.70
C PRO A 213 29.79 -7.35 -27.19
N GLU A 214 30.02 -8.59 -27.63
CA GLU A 214 30.34 -8.93 -29.01
C GLU A 214 29.38 -8.24 -30.00
N GLY A 215 29.93 -7.31 -30.80
CA GLY A 215 29.28 -6.79 -32.01
C GLY A 215 28.58 -5.42 -31.93
N ALA A 216 28.47 -4.75 -30.79
CA ALA A 216 27.87 -3.41 -30.73
C ALA A 216 28.95 -2.31 -30.83
N SER A 217 29.14 -1.71 -32.01
CA SER A 217 29.92 -0.48 -32.14
C SER A 217 29.43 0.57 -31.13
N ARG A 218 30.34 1.38 -30.56
CA ARG A 218 29.99 2.50 -29.65
C ARG A 218 28.84 3.36 -30.21
N ALA A 219 28.80 3.52 -31.53
CA ALA A 219 27.73 4.20 -32.25
C ALA A 219 26.39 3.44 -32.19
N THR A 220 26.40 2.11 -32.28
CA THR A 220 25.19 1.27 -32.18
C THR A 220 24.61 1.28 -30.76
N GLN A 221 25.45 1.21 -29.72
CA GLN A 221 24.98 1.23 -28.33
C GLN A 221 24.34 2.57 -27.95
N THR A 222 24.93 3.69 -28.39
CA THR A 222 24.35 5.03 -28.19
C THR A 222 23.03 5.20 -28.95
N VAL A 223 22.96 4.76 -30.21
CA VAL A 223 21.72 4.81 -31.01
C VAL A 223 20.60 3.97 -30.38
N ILE A 224 20.90 2.76 -29.88
CA ILE A 224 19.92 1.93 -29.17
C ILE A 224 19.46 2.60 -27.87
N GLY A 225 20.40 3.15 -27.08
CA GLY A 225 20.09 3.87 -25.85
C GLY A 225 19.17 5.07 -26.10
N PHE A 226 19.49 5.93 -27.08
CA PHE A 226 18.63 7.05 -27.47
C PHE A 226 17.27 6.60 -27.98
N GLY A 227 17.21 5.50 -28.75
CA GLY A 227 15.95 4.91 -29.20
C GLY A 227 15.06 4.46 -28.04
N LEU A 228 15.65 3.82 -27.02
CA LEU A 228 14.95 3.43 -25.79
C LEU A 228 14.43 4.64 -25.00
N VAL A 229 15.23 5.70 -24.88
CA VAL A 229 14.81 6.94 -24.21
C VAL A 229 13.64 7.59 -24.94
N LEU A 230 13.76 7.78 -26.26
CA LEU A 230 12.70 8.38 -27.07
C LEU A 230 11.43 7.53 -27.05
N GLY A 231 11.56 6.20 -27.14
CA GLY A 231 10.45 5.26 -27.01
C GLY A 231 9.77 5.35 -25.63
N GLY A 232 10.56 5.41 -24.56
CA GLY A 232 10.07 5.61 -23.19
C GLY A 232 9.30 6.92 -23.02
N ILE A 233 9.84 8.02 -23.54
CA ILE A 233 9.18 9.35 -23.53
C ILE A 233 7.87 9.31 -24.35
N ALA A 234 7.88 8.71 -25.54
CA ALA A 234 6.69 8.59 -26.37
C ALA A 234 5.58 7.78 -25.68
N LEU A 235 5.93 6.65 -25.05
CA LEU A 235 5.02 5.86 -24.22
C LEU A 235 4.47 6.66 -23.03
N PHE A 236 5.31 7.48 -22.38
CA PHE A 236 4.89 8.34 -21.28
C PHE A 236 3.92 9.43 -21.72
N LEU A 237 4.16 10.06 -22.87
CA LEU A 237 3.25 11.04 -23.44
C LEU A 237 1.93 10.40 -23.85
N LEU A 238 1.98 9.20 -24.43
CA LEU A 238 0.78 8.44 -24.77
C LEU A 238 -0.05 8.11 -23.53
N SER A 239 0.57 7.67 -22.43
CA SER A 239 -0.14 7.37 -21.17
C SER A 239 -0.74 8.64 -20.56
N LEU A 240 -0.08 9.79 -20.64
CA LEU A 240 -0.63 11.09 -20.24
C LEU A 240 -1.87 11.47 -21.04
N VAL A 241 -1.83 11.27 -22.36
CA VAL A 241 -2.97 11.55 -23.25
C VAL A 241 -4.14 10.63 -22.88
N VAL A 242 -3.91 9.33 -22.76
CA VAL A 242 -4.95 8.36 -22.36
C VAL A 242 -5.55 8.75 -21.00
N THR A 243 -4.72 9.08 -20.01
CA THR A 243 -5.17 9.51 -18.69
C THR A 243 -6.02 10.78 -18.75
N ARG A 244 -5.63 11.77 -19.57
CA ARG A 244 -6.41 12.99 -19.82
C ARG A 244 -7.78 12.68 -20.41
N TYR A 245 -7.85 11.82 -21.43
CA TYR A 245 -9.13 11.43 -22.05
C TYR A 245 -10.01 10.64 -21.08
N THR A 246 -9.44 9.71 -20.31
CA THR A 246 -10.17 8.99 -19.26
C THR A 246 -10.74 9.94 -18.21
N ALA A 247 -9.97 10.93 -17.75
CA ALA A 247 -10.44 11.91 -16.78
C ALA A 247 -11.58 12.79 -17.32
N ILE A 248 -11.51 13.18 -18.60
CA ILE A 248 -12.60 13.92 -19.26
C ILE A 248 -13.87 13.06 -19.36
N GLY A 249 -13.73 11.79 -19.77
CA GLY A 249 -14.84 10.84 -19.84
C GLY A 249 -15.48 10.58 -18.47
N LEU A 250 -14.66 10.40 -17.44
CA LEU A 250 -15.12 10.20 -16.06
C LEU A 250 -15.86 11.44 -15.54
N ARG A 251 -15.33 12.64 -15.81
CA ARG A 251 -16.00 13.90 -15.41
C ARG A 251 -17.36 14.05 -16.07
N ARG A 252 -17.49 13.67 -17.35
CA ARG A 252 -18.76 13.68 -18.09
C ARG A 252 -19.75 12.66 -17.55
N TYR A 253 -19.29 11.46 -17.20
CA TYR A 253 -20.10 10.41 -16.58
C TYR A 253 -20.64 10.86 -15.20
N VAL A 254 -19.77 11.43 -14.36
CA VAL A 254 -20.15 11.95 -13.04
C VAL A 254 -21.16 13.09 -13.17
N GLN A 255 -20.95 14.03 -14.11
CA GLN A 255 -21.89 15.12 -14.37
C GLN A 255 -23.26 14.61 -14.82
N MET A 256 -23.30 13.60 -15.70
CA MET A 256 -24.56 12.97 -16.14
C MET A 256 -25.29 12.32 -14.95
N ASN A 257 -24.58 11.58 -14.11
CA ASN A 257 -25.18 10.95 -12.93
C ASN A 257 -25.65 12.00 -11.89
N GLN A 258 -24.90 13.09 -11.72
CA GLN A 258 -25.30 14.21 -10.87
C GLN A 258 -26.53 14.97 -11.40
N SER A 259 -26.69 15.10 -12.72
CA SER A 259 -27.89 15.69 -13.32
C SER A 259 -29.15 14.84 -13.10
N LEU A 260 -29.00 13.51 -13.06
CA LEU A 260 -30.10 12.59 -12.75
C LEU A 260 -30.54 12.70 -11.28
N MET A 261 -29.60 12.92 -10.35
CA MET A 261 -29.93 13.10 -8.93
C MET A 261 -30.43 14.50 -8.57
N ARG A 262 -30.22 15.51 -9.44
CA ARG A 262 -30.79 16.86 -9.29
C ARG A 262 -32.12 17.06 -10.02
N GLY A 263 -32.63 16.01 -10.67
CA GLY A 263 -33.80 16.03 -11.54
C GLY A 263 -35.04 15.35 -10.98
N ARG A 264 -35.46 15.73 -9.76
CA ARG A 264 -36.86 15.86 -9.36
C ARG A 264 -36.96 16.73 -8.11
#